data_AF-A0A8I1AWC3-F1
#
_entry.id   AF-A0A8I1AWC3-F1
#
_cell.length_a   1.000
_cell.length_b   1.000
_cell.length_c   1.000
_cell.angle_alpha   90.00
_cell.angle_beta   90.00
_cell.angle_gamma   90.00
#
_symmetry.space_group_name_H-M   'P 1'
#
loop_
_entity.id
_entity.type
_entity.pdbx_description
1 polymer ?
#
loop_
_entity_poly.entity_id
_entity_poly.type
_entity_poly.pdbx_seq_one_letter_code
_entity_poly.pdbx_strand_id
1 'polypeptide(L)'
;INRLAPIDGLKKSAFFTTGVEAVENAIKIARSATGRSGVIAFSGSFHGRTMLGMALTGKVAPYKLSFGPMPGDIYHVPFPNGTQSISVADSL
;
A
#
# COMPACT_ATOMS: atom_id res chain seq x y z
N ILE A 1 0.80 18.81 13.06
CA ILE A 1 0.53 18.43 11.66
C ILE A 1 -0.92 18.04 11.38
N ASN A 2 -1.70 17.53 12.35
CA ASN A 2 -3.08 17.06 12.14
C ASN A 2 -4.02 18.02 11.41
N ARG A 3 -3.87 19.34 11.60
CA ARG A 3 -4.69 20.36 10.93
C ARG A 3 -4.45 20.48 9.42
N LEU A 4 -3.34 19.93 8.91
CA LEU A 4 -2.97 19.99 7.49
C LEU A 4 -3.51 18.80 6.68
N ALA A 5 -3.90 17.71 7.34
CA ALA A 5 -4.38 16.51 6.65
C ALA A 5 -5.81 16.73 6.13
N PRO A 6 -6.10 16.40 4.85
CA PRO A 6 -7.42 16.59 4.23
C PRO A 6 -8.38 15.47 4.63
N ILE A 7 -8.56 15.25 5.93
CA ILE A 7 -9.46 14.24 6.51
C ILE A 7 -10.35 14.97 7.51
N ASP A 8 -11.66 14.77 7.48
CA ASP A 8 -12.59 15.41 8.41
C ASP A 8 -12.55 14.77 9.81
N GLY A 9 -13.01 15.51 10.82
CA GLY A 9 -13.14 15.00 12.19
C GLY A 9 -11.83 14.87 12.98
N LEU A 10 -11.85 14.01 14.01
CA LEU A 10 -10.75 13.82 14.95
C LEU A 10 -9.57 13.10 14.29
N LYS A 11 -8.37 13.66 14.44
CA LYS A 11 -7.14 13.19 13.81
C LYS A 11 -6.04 13.03 14.86
N LYS A 12 -5.26 11.95 14.75
CA LYS A 12 -4.01 11.72 15.49
C LYS A 12 -2.89 11.41 14.50
N SER A 13 -1.65 11.68 14.89
CA SER A 13 -0.46 11.35 14.09
C SER A 13 0.48 10.47 14.91
N ALA A 14 1.17 9.57 14.21
CA ALA A 14 2.29 8.80 14.73
C ALA A 14 3.50 9.06 13.83
N PHE A 15 4.70 9.09 14.42
CA PHE A 15 5.95 9.33 13.70
C PHE A 15 6.77 8.04 13.61
N PHE A 16 7.40 7.86 12.46
CA PHE A 16 8.28 6.73 12.14
C PHE A 16 9.52 7.26 11.41
N THR A 17 10.54 6.43 11.28
CA THR A 17 11.85 6.83 10.75
C THR A 17 11.88 6.81 9.22
N THR A 18 11.12 5.90 8.61
CA THR A 18 11.13 5.63 7.17
C THR A 18 9.70 5.59 6.60
N GLY A 19 9.60 5.77 5.27
CA GLY A 19 8.31 5.67 4.59
C GLY A 19 7.67 4.29 4.69
N VAL A 20 8.48 3.22 4.68
CA VAL A 20 7.95 1.86 4.78
C VAL A 20 7.40 1.55 6.17
N GLU A 21 8.03 2.05 7.25
CA GLU A 21 7.46 1.94 8.60
C GLU A 21 6.11 2.66 8.73
N ALA A 22 5.96 3.82 8.07
CA ALA A 22 4.70 4.52 8.02
C ALA A 22 3.61 3.70 7.30
N VAL A 23 3.94 3.07 6.17
CA VAL A 23 3.04 2.18 5.43
C VAL A 23 2.66 0.95 6.26
N GLU A 24 3.62 0.26 6.89
CA GLU A 24 3.33 -0.93 7.69
C GLU A 24 2.43 -0.60 8.88
N ASN A 25 2.64 0.54 9.54
CA ASN A 25 1.78 0.96 10.64
C ASN A 25 0.40 1.44 10.16
N ALA A 26 0.29 2.03 8.97
CA ALA A 26 -1.01 2.31 8.37
C ALA A 26 -1.82 1.01 8.14
N ILE A 27 -1.17 -0.05 7.62
CA ILE A 27 -1.81 -1.37 7.47
C ILE A 27 -2.20 -1.96 8.82
N LYS A 28 -1.33 -1.89 9.83
CA LYS A 28 -1.65 -2.37 11.19
C LYS A 28 -2.88 -1.67 11.78
N ILE A 29 -2.95 -0.35 11.64
CA ILE A 29 -4.08 0.45 12.13
C ILE A 29 -5.37 0.10 11.36
N ALA A 30 -5.31 -0.01 10.03
CA ALA A 30 -6.46 -0.37 9.21
C ALA A 30 -6.99 -1.77 9.55
N ARG A 31 -6.11 -2.78 9.67
CA ARG A 31 -6.47 -4.14 10.09
C ARG A 31 -7.08 -4.15 11.49
N SER A 32 -6.47 -3.44 12.44
CA SER A 32 -6.98 -3.35 13.82
C SER A 32 -8.35 -2.66 13.89
N ALA A 33 -8.58 -1.63 13.09
CA ALA A 33 -9.83 -0.86 13.12
C ALA A 33 -10.99 -1.61 12.43
N THR A 34 -10.69 -2.38 11.38
CA THR A 34 -11.71 -3.02 10.54
C THR A 34 -11.92 -4.51 10.82
N GLY A 35 -10.94 -5.18 11.45
CA GLY A 35 -10.93 -6.64 11.61
C GLY A 35 -10.69 -7.42 10.30
N ARG A 36 -10.35 -6.75 9.20
CA ARG A 36 -10.13 -7.37 7.88
C ARG A 36 -8.65 -7.49 7.58
N SER A 37 -8.19 -8.64 7.08
CA SER A 37 -6.78 -8.87 6.75
C SER A 37 -6.39 -8.42 5.33
N GLY A 38 -7.31 -8.56 4.37
CA GLY A 38 -7.09 -8.26 2.96
C GLY A 38 -6.70 -6.79 2.70
N VAL A 39 -5.70 -6.60 1.85
CA VAL A 39 -5.23 -5.28 1.39
C VAL A 39 -5.17 -5.27 -0.13
N ILE A 40 -5.69 -4.20 -0.74
CA ILE A 40 -5.60 -3.97 -2.18
C ILE A 40 -4.48 -2.96 -2.43
N ALA A 41 -3.60 -3.26 -3.39
CA ALA A 41 -2.56 -2.36 -3.87
C ALA A 41 -2.61 -2.27 -5.40
N PHE A 42 -2.03 -1.22 -5.97
CA PHE A 42 -2.00 -1.06 -7.42
C PHE A 42 -0.78 -1.71 -8.07
N SER A 43 -0.96 -2.29 -9.26
CA SER A 43 0.15 -2.66 -10.15
C SER A 43 0.99 -1.42 -10.47
N GLY A 44 2.32 -1.58 -10.52
CA GLY A 44 3.25 -0.47 -10.70
C GLY A 44 3.50 0.43 -9.47
N SER A 45 2.81 0.20 -8.35
CA SER A 45 3.04 0.94 -7.10
C SER A 45 4.42 0.66 -6.46
N PHE A 46 4.86 1.55 -5.56
CA PHE A 46 6.04 1.36 -4.72
C PHE A 46 5.73 1.74 -3.27
N HIS A 47 5.90 0.80 -2.35
CA HIS A 47 5.54 0.92 -0.94
C HIS A 47 6.67 0.54 0.03
N GLY A 48 7.90 0.43 -0.47
CA GLY A 48 9.09 0.16 0.33
C GLY A 48 9.69 -1.23 0.09
N ARG A 49 10.68 -1.58 0.92
CA ARG A 49 11.56 -2.76 0.72
C ARG A 49 11.60 -3.74 1.90
N THR A 50 10.75 -3.57 2.90
CA THR A 50 10.49 -4.63 3.89
C THR A 50 9.64 -5.72 3.25
N MET A 51 9.46 -6.88 3.89
CA MET A 51 8.64 -7.96 3.31
C MET A 51 7.21 -7.51 2.99
N LEU A 52 6.55 -6.74 3.87
CA LEU A 52 5.22 -6.20 3.58
C LEU A 52 5.27 -5.07 2.55
N GLY A 53 6.26 -4.17 2.62
CA GLY A 53 6.42 -3.09 1.64
C GLY A 53 6.68 -3.61 0.22
N MET A 54 7.49 -4.68 0.11
CA MET A 54 7.69 -5.40 -1.14
C MET A 54 6.40 -6.08 -1.57
N ALA A 55 5.67 -6.77 -0.69
CA ALA A 55 4.39 -7.39 -1.04
C ALA A 55 3.43 -6.37 -1.69
N LEU A 56 3.29 -5.19 -1.08
CA LEU A 56 2.45 -4.09 -1.57
C LEU A 56 2.97 -3.48 -2.88
N THR A 57 4.28 -3.47 -3.12
CA THR A 57 4.91 -2.92 -4.33
C THR A 57 4.51 -3.72 -5.57
N GLY A 58 3.86 -3.05 -6.52
CA GLY A 58 3.35 -3.63 -7.76
C GLY A 58 4.41 -3.87 -8.85
N LYS A 59 5.65 -3.42 -8.66
CA LYS A 59 6.76 -3.65 -9.61
C LYS A 59 7.67 -4.80 -9.14
N VAL A 60 7.68 -5.90 -9.88
CA VAL A 60 8.43 -7.13 -9.51
C VAL A 60 9.95 -6.94 -9.63
N ALA A 61 10.45 -6.51 -10.78
CA ALA A 61 11.87 -6.25 -10.97
C ALA A 61 12.20 -4.76 -10.74
N PRO A 62 13.19 -4.39 -9.90
CA PRO A 62 14.13 -5.24 -9.17
C PRO A 62 13.70 -5.54 -7.70
N TYR A 63 12.47 -5.20 -7.31
CA TYR A 63 12.12 -5.08 -5.89
C TYR A 63 11.68 -6.39 -5.21
N LYS A 64 11.18 -7.38 -5.94
CA LYS A 64 10.67 -8.66 -5.40
C LYS A 64 11.53 -9.86 -5.78
N LEU A 65 12.33 -9.73 -6.84
CA LEU A 65 13.13 -10.84 -7.35
C LEU A 65 14.08 -11.38 -6.26
N SER A 66 14.12 -12.70 -6.14
CA SER A 66 15.04 -13.44 -5.25
C SER A 66 14.80 -13.30 -3.74
N PHE A 67 13.68 -12.71 -3.29
CA PHE A 67 13.35 -12.58 -1.85
C PHE A 67 12.32 -13.57 -1.32
N GLY A 68 11.96 -14.58 -2.12
CA GLY A 68 11.01 -15.62 -1.74
C GLY A 68 9.54 -15.20 -1.83
N PRO A 69 8.61 -16.02 -1.29
CA PRO A 69 7.19 -15.72 -1.32
C PRO A 69 6.89 -14.48 -0.46
N MET A 70 6.06 -13.59 -1.01
CA MET A 70 5.60 -12.41 -0.29
C MET A 70 4.51 -12.78 0.72
N PRO A 71 4.36 -12.01 1.83
CA PRO A 71 3.21 -12.09 2.71
C PRO A 71 1.88 -12.14 1.93
N GLY A 72 0.98 -13.04 2.34
CA GLY A 72 -0.35 -13.21 1.75
C GLY A 72 -1.34 -12.09 2.08
N ASP A 73 -2.59 -12.26 1.61
CA ASP A 73 -3.70 -11.30 1.75
C ASP A 73 -3.43 -9.93 1.12
N ILE A 74 -2.57 -9.89 0.10
CA ILE A 74 -2.32 -8.70 -0.73
C ILE A 74 -2.80 -8.99 -2.15
N TYR A 75 -3.68 -8.13 -2.66
CA TYR A 75 -4.28 -8.25 -3.98
C TYR A 75 -3.89 -7.05 -4.83
N HIS A 76 -3.46 -7.29 -6.07
CA HIS A 76 -3.11 -6.21 -7.00
C HIS A 76 -4.19 -5.99 -8.04
N VAL A 77 -4.62 -4.74 -8.17
CA VAL A 77 -5.49 -4.26 -9.26
C VAL A 77 -4.68 -3.33 -10.18
N PRO A 78 -5.03 -3.19 -11.47
CA PRO A 78 -4.30 -2.29 -12.35
C PRO A 78 -4.47 -0.83 -11.91
N PHE A 79 -3.47 0.01 -12.16
CA PHE A 79 -3.57 1.45 -11.92
C PHE A 79 -4.15 2.13 -13.16
N PRO A 80 -5.16 3.02 -13.05
CA PRO A 80 -5.68 3.76 -14.19
C PRO A 80 -4.58 4.55 -14.90
N ASN A 81 -4.31 4.20 -16.16
CA ASN A 81 -3.23 4.79 -16.94
C ASN A 81 -3.65 4.89 -18.41
N GLY A 82 -3.93 6.11 -18.86
CA GLY A 82 -4.33 6.39 -20.24
C GLY A 82 -3.27 6.00 -21.28
N THR A 83 -1.97 6.05 -20.94
CA THR A 83 -0.90 5.62 -21.87
C THR A 83 -0.90 4.11 -22.10
N GLN A 84 -1.44 3.34 -21.16
CA GLN A 84 -1.56 1.88 -21.23
C GLN A 84 -3.00 1.43 -21.51
N SER A 85 -3.90 2.36 -21.87
CA SER A 85 -5.33 2.09 -22.09
C SER A 85 -6.03 1.40 -20.90
N ILE A 86 -5.58 1.67 -19.68
CA ILE A 86 -6.19 1.16 -18.45
C ILE A 86 -7.18 2.22 -17.94
N SER A 87 -8.46 1.85 -17.90
CA SER A 87 -9.53 2.72 -17.42
C SER A 87 -9.69 2.67 -15.90
N VAL A 88 -10.50 3.58 -15.36
CA VAL A 88 -10.92 3.50 -13.95
C VAL A 88 -11.75 2.26 -13.68
N ALA A 89 -12.58 1.82 -14.63
CA ALA A 89 -13.43 0.64 -14.48
C ALA A 89 -12.60 -0.66 -14.35
N ASP A 90 -11.43 -0.72 -14.99
CA ASP A 90 -10.52 -1.87 -14.86
C ASP A 90 -9.90 -1.97 -13.44
N SER A 91 -10.05 -0.92 -12.63
CA SER A 91 -9.41 -0.76 -11.32
C SER A 91 -10.38 -0.87 -10.15
N LEU A 92 -11.66 -1.15 -10.41
CA LEU A 92 -12.76 -1.29 -9.44
C LEU A 92 -13.19 -2.76 -9.29
#